data_AF-A0A963JZA5-F1
#
_entry.id   AF-A0A963JZA5-F1
#
_cell.length_a   1.000
_cell.length_b   1.000
_cell.length_c   1.000
_cell.angle_alpha   90.00
_cell.angle_beta   90.00
_cell.angle_gamma   90.00
#
_symmetry.space_group_name_H-M   'P 1'
#
loop_
_entity.id
_entity.type
_entity.pdbx_description
1 polymer ?
#
loop_
_entity_poly.entity_id
_entity_poly.type
_entity_poly.pdbx_seq_one_letter_code
_entity_poly.pdbx_strand_id
1 'polypeptide(L)'
;MKPVSKAKPEHAPIVSSAHLVSAHSAEMSEFEFGLIVAGNAFHRWVVHCMAAAGLKELTPLDVLVLHHVTHRARDKRLADICFIMNVEDTHLVNYALKKLQGLGVVASQKNGKEVTYAATEEGRAHVQR
;
A
#
# COMPACT_ATOMS: atom_id res chain seq x y z
N MET A 1 -41.67 42.72 -1.89
CA MET A 1 -40.89 41.46 -1.91
C MET A 1 -39.49 41.78 -2.42
N LYS A 2 -38.48 41.84 -1.55
CA LYS A 2 -37.08 42.01 -2.02
C LYS A 2 -36.56 40.64 -2.48
N PRO A 3 -35.90 40.53 -3.63
CA PRO A 3 -35.30 39.26 -4.05
C PRO A 3 -34.15 38.94 -3.11
N VAL A 4 -34.19 37.78 -2.46
CA VAL A 4 -33.06 37.23 -1.71
C VAL A 4 -32.01 36.84 -2.74
N SER A 5 -30.92 37.59 -2.78
CA SER A 5 -29.71 37.29 -3.54
C SER A 5 -29.26 35.87 -3.21
N LYS A 6 -29.30 34.95 -4.18
CA LYS A 6 -28.64 33.65 -4.06
C LYS A 6 -27.14 33.91 -4.00
N ALA A 7 -26.56 33.89 -2.79
CA ALA A 7 -25.12 33.87 -2.62
C ALA A 7 -24.56 32.69 -3.43
N LYS A 8 -23.55 32.94 -4.27
CA LYS A 8 -22.73 31.86 -4.87
C LYS A 8 -22.26 30.97 -3.72
N PRO A 9 -22.31 29.63 -3.82
CA PRO A 9 -21.63 28.81 -2.84
C PRO A 9 -20.14 29.13 -2.97
N GLU A 10 -19.60 29.83 -1.98
CA GLU A 10 -18.16 30.01 -1.81
C GLU A 10 -17.60 28.61 -1.53
N HIS A 11 -16.99 28.02 -2.57
CA HIS A 11 -16.38 26.69 -2.59
C HIS A 11 -17.31 25.51 -2.26
N ALA A 12 -17.78 24.82 -3.31
CA ALA A 12 -18.32 23.48 -3.13
C ALA A 12 -17.17 22.54 -2.66
N PRO A 13 -17.35 21.79 -1.56
CA PRO A 13 -16.28 21.00 -0.98
C PRO A 13 -15.85 19.86 -1.93
N ILE A 14 -14.55 19.58 -1.98
CA ILE A 14 -13.97 18.56 -2.87
C ILE A 14 -14.01 17.20 -2.17
N VAL A 15 -15.07 16.43 -2.43
CA VAL A 15 -15.37 15.19 -1.71
C VAL A 15 -15.63 14.01 -2.66
N SER A 16 -15.34 12.77 -2.23
CA SER A 16 -15.73 11.56 -2.96
C SER A 16 -17.22 11.24 -2.82
N SER A 17 -17.79 11.46 -1.63
CA SER A 17 -19.13 11.02 -1.25
C SER A 17 -19.97 12.20 -0.78
N ALA A 18 -20.40 13.05 -1.71
CA ALA A 18 -21.20 14.25 -1.41
C ALA A 18 -22.46 13.99 -0.56
N HIS A 19 -23.05 12.79 -0.69
CA HIS A 19 -24.25 12.37 0.03
C HIS A 19 -24.00 12.04 1.52
N LEU A 20 -22.74 11.93 1.96
CA LEU A 20 -22.36 11.67 3.35
C LEU A 20 -21.77 12.90 4.05
N VAL A 21 -21.67 14.04 3.34
CA VAL A 21 -21.08 15.25 3.90
C VAL A 21 -21.96 15.78 5.03
N SER A 22 -21.39 15.83 6.23
CA SER A 22 -22.00 16.51 7.37
C SER A 22 -21.85 18.02 7.22
N ALA A 23 -22.90 18.76 7.53
CA ALA A 23 -22.86 20.23 7.60
C ALA A 23 -21.85 20.76 8.64
N HIS A 24 -21.41 19.92 9.58
CA HIS A 24 -20.51 20.29 10.66
C HIS A 24 -19.04 19.89 10.44
N SER A 25 -18.71 19.19 9.34
CA SER A 25 -17.36 18.63 9.15
C SER A 25 -17.02 18.37 7.68
N ALA A 26 -17.20 19.37 6.81
CA ALA A 26 -16.90 19.23 5.38
C ALA A 26 -15.41 19.00 5.13
N GLU A 27 -14.53 19.60 5.94
CA GLU A 27 -13.07 19.49 5.84
C GLU A 27 -12.59 18.04 6.10
N MET A 28 -13.29 17.29 6.96
CA MET A 28 -12.99 15.87 7.18
C MET A 28 -13.24 15.06 5.91
N SER A 29 -14.34 15.33 5.21
CA SER A 29 -14.64 14.67 3.94
C SER A 29 -13.66 15.03 2.83
N GLU A 30 -13.11 16.25 2.82
CA GLU A 30 -12.02 16.62 1.91
C GLU A 30 -10.72 15.87 2.25
N PHE A 31 -10.41 15.72 3.54
CA PHE A 31 -9.25 14.94 3.98
C PHE A 31 -9.38 13.46 3.59
N GLU A 32 -10.55 12.85 3.82
CA GLU A 32 -10.86 11.50 3.36
C GLU A 32 -10.66 11.35 1.85
N PHE A 33 -11.16 12.31 1.06
CA PHE A 33 -10.95 12.33 -0.38
C PHE A 33 -9.46 12.41 -0.74
N GLY A 34 -8.71 13.26 -0.05
CA GLY A 34 -7.26 13.37 -0.16
C GLY A 34 -6.55 12.03 0.07
N LEU A 35 -6.92 11.29 1.13
CA LEU A 35 -6.36 9.97 1.42
C LEU A 35 -6.66 8.94 0.32
N ILE A 36 -7.88 8.94 -0.21
CA ILE A 36 -8.27 8.04 -1.32
C ILE A 36 -7.40 8.31 -2.56
N VAL A 37 -7.30 9.57 -2.96
CA VAL A 37 -6.52 9.96 -4.15
C VAL A 37 -5.03 9.68 -3.94
N ALA A 38 -4.49 10.03 -2.77
CA ALA A 38 -3.10 9.79 -2.42
C ALA A 38 -2.78 8.29 -2.42
N GLY A 39 -3.63 7.45 -1.82
CA GLY A 39 -3.46 5.99 -1.82
C GLY A 39 -3.44 5.41 -3.24
N ASN A 40 -4.40 5.81 -4.08
CA ASN A 40 -4.46 5.36 -5.47
C ASN A 40 -3.26 5.83 -6.32
N ALA A 41 -2.77 7.06 -6.08
CA ALA A 41 -1.58 7.57 -6.74
C ALA A 41 -0.32 6.82 -6.28
N PHE A 42 -0.18 6.61 -4.97
CA PHE A 42 0.94 5.89 -4.37
C PHE A 42 1.02 4.44 -4.88
N HIS A 43 -0.10 3.71 -4.91
CA HIS A 43 -0.14 2.33 -5.42
C HIS A 43 0.33 2.23 -6.89
N ARG A 44 -0.07 3.16 -7.75
CA ARG A 44 0.41 3.20 -9.14
C ARG A 44 1.90 3.55 -9.21
N TRP A 45 2.34 4.50 -8.41
CA TRP A 45 3.73 4.94 -8.39
C TRP A 45 4.68 3.82 -7.96
N VAL A 46 4.38 3.09 -6.88
CA VAL A 46 5.26 2.01 -6.39
C VAL A 46 5.42 0.88 -7.42
N VAL A 47 4.34 0.52 -8.12
CA VAL A 47 4.38 -0.50 -9.19
C VAL A 47 5.23 -0.02 -10.37
N HIS A 48 5.08 1.23 -10.81
CA HIS A 48 5.90 1.78 -11.89
C HIS A 48 7.39 1.85 -11.51
N CYS A 49 7.70 2.26 -10.28
CA CYS A 49 9.09 2.28 -9.80
C CYS A 49 9.69 0.87 -9.81
N MET A 50 8.95 -0.13 -9.35
CA MET A 50 9.44 -1.50 -9.34
C MET A 50 9.62 -2.08 -10.75
N ALA A 51 8.69 -1.80 -11.66
CA ALA A 51 8.82 -2.18 -13.06
C ALA A 51 10.06 -1.53 -13.72
N ALA A 52 10.34 -0.27 -13.39
CA ALA A 52 11.56 0.43 -13.83
C ALA A 52 12.84 -0.14 -13.20
N ALA A 53 12.75 -0.70 -11.99
CA ALA A 53 13.85 -1.41 -11.32
C ALA A 53 14.07 -2.84 -11.86
N GLY A 54 13.24 -3.31 -12.82
CA GLY A 54 13.43 -4.58 -13.51
C GLY A 54 12.48 -5.71 -13.08
N LEU A 55 11.67 -5.53 -12.02
CA LEU A 55 10.67 -6.50 -11.60
C LEU A 55 9.27 -6.07 -12.06
N LYS A 56 8.78 -6.73 -13.11
CA LYS A 56 7.48 -6.43 -13.75
C LYS A 56 6.36 -7.30 -13.18
N GLU A 57 5.11 -6.96 -13.53
CA GLU A 57 3.91 -7.73 -13.18
C GLU A 57 3.68 -7.90 -11.67
N LEU A 58 4.19 -6.97 -10.84
CA LEU A 58 3.96 -6.96 -9.41
C LEU A 58 2.76 -6.09 -9.04
N THR A 59 1.97 -6.56 -8.08
CA THR A 59 0.91 -5.76 -7.44
C THR A 59 1.54 -4.78 -6.43
N PRO A 60 0.84 -3.72 -6.00
CA PRO A 60 1.34 -2.83 -4.95
C PRO A 60 1.71 -3.59 -3.67
N LEU A 61 0.91 -4.59 -3.28
CA LEU A 61 1.19 -5.40 -2.10
C LEU A 61 2.48 -6.22 -2.26
N ASP A 62 2.71 -6.83 -3.43
CA ASP A 62 3.96 -7.56 -3.72
C ASP A 62 5.19 -6.66 -3.50
N VAL A 63 5.13 -5.42 -4.02
CA VAL A 63 6.20 -4.43 -3.89
C VAL A 63 6.43 -4.05 -2.43
N LEU A 64 5.36 -3.73 -1.70
CA LEU A 64 5.46 -3.34 -0.29
C LEU A 64 5.98 -4.49 0.58
N VAL A 65 5.55 -5.73 0.33
CA VAL A 65 6.06 -6.92 1.02
C VAL A 65 7.55 -7.11 0.73
N LEU A 66 8.00 -6.96 -0.51
CA LEU A 66 9.43 -7.05 -0.87
C LEU A 66 10.27 -6.01 -0.12
N HIS A 67 9.83 -4.74 -0.11
CA HIS A 67 10.52 -3.69 0.66
C HIS A 67 10.54 -4.02 2.15
N HIS A 68 9.42 -4.50 2.69
CA HIS A 68 9.31 -4.82 4.11
C HIS A 68 10.23 -5.97 4.53
N VAL A 69 10.28 -7.07 3.76
CA VAL A 69 11.17 -8.20 4.08
C VAL A 69 12.63 -7.84 3.91
N THR A 70 12.97 -6.91 3.01
CA THR A 70 14.34 -6.42 2.81
C THR A 70 14.81 -5.53 3.97
N HIS A 71 13.92 -4.72 4.55
CA HIS A 71 14.26 -3.77 5.59
C HIS A 71 14.77 -4.46 6.88
N ARG A 72 15.88 -3.95 7.44
CA ARG A 72 16.54 -4.38 8.70
C ARG A 72 17.17 -5.78 8.75
N ALA A 73 17.41 -6.43 7.60
CA ALA A 73 18.21 -7.67 7.48
C ALA A 73 17.90 -8.76 8.52
N ARG A 74 16.62 -8.88 8.91
CA ARG A 74 16.11 -9.94 9.78
C ARG A 74 15.01 -10.68 9.04
N ASP A 75 15.12 -11.99 9.12
CA ASP A 75 14.10 -12.98 8.83
C ASP A 75 12.78 -12.64 9.55
N LYS A 76 11.68 -12.59 8.79
CA LYS A 76 10.35 -12.21 9.31
C LYS A 76 9.37 -13.36 9.14
N ARG A 77 8.52 -13.60 10.13
CA ARG A 77 7.42 -14.57 10.03
C ARG A 77 6.25 -13.92 9.30
N LEU A 78 5.46 -14.72 8.60
CA LEU A 78 4.24 -14.25 7.91
C LEU A 78 3.33 -13.42 8.85
N ALA A 79 3.08 -13.91 10.06
CA ALA A 79 2.25 -13.23 11.05
C ALA A 79 2.80 -11.84 11.44
N ASP A 80 4.12 -11.71 11.58
CA ASP A 80 4.74 -10.42 11.93
C ASP A 80 4.64 -9.42 10.76
N ILE A 81 4.76 -9.91 9.51
CA ILE A 81 4.58 -9.09 8.31
C ILE A 81 3.14 -8.56 8.26
N CYS A 82 2.14 -9.44 8.41
CA CYS A 82 0.73 -9.05 8.43
C CYS A 82 0.45 -8.01 9.52
N PHE A 83 0.97 -8.26 10.74
CA PHE A 83 0.79 -7.36 11.87
C PHE A 83 1.39 -5.98 11.63
N ILE A 84 2.65 -5.89 11.20
CA ILE A 84 3.33 -4.60 11.01
C ILE A 84 2.74 -3.83 9.81
N MET A 85 2.38 -4.52 8.73
CA MET A 85 1.79 -3.90 7.54
C MET A 85 0.30 -3.57 7.72
N ASN A 86 -0.30 -3.94 8.86
CA ASN A 86 -1.73 -3.81 9.13
C ASN A 86 -2.60 -4.45 8.03
N VAL A 87 -2.24 -5.68 7.64
CA VAL A 87 -2.98 -6.48 6.64
C VAL A 87 -3.65 -7.64 7.36
N GLU A 88 -4.98 -7.61 7.41
CA GLU A 88 -5.78 -8.65 8.09
C GLU A 88 -5.82 -9.96 7.29
N ASP A 89 -5.94 -9.87 5.97
CA ASP A 89 -5.99 -11.04 5.10
C ASP A 89 -4.58 -11.62 4.90
N THR A 90 -4.28 -12.64 5.70
CA THR A 90 -3.02 -13.37 5.66
C THR A 90 -2.80 -14.09 4.32
N HIS A 91 -3.86 -14.47 3.60
CA HIS A 91 -3.71 -15.13 2.30
C HIS A 91 -3.10 -14.18 1.27
N LEU A 92 -3.44 -12.90 1.28
CA LEU A 92 -2.86 -11.92 0.36
C LEU A 92 -1.34 -11.78 0.54
N VAL A 93 -0.88 -11.66 1.80
CA VAL A 93 0.56 -11.59 2.09
C VAL A 93 1.26 -12.89 1.73
N ASN A 94 0.64 -14.05 1.99
CA ASN A 94 1.20 -15.33 1.61
C ASN A 94 1.31 -15.49 0.07
N TYR A 95 0.31 -15.05 -0.69
CA TYR A 95 0.38 -15.03 -2.17
C TYR A 95 1.51 -14.13 -2.67
N ALA A 96 1.65 -12.93 -2.10
CA ALA A 96 2.74 -12.03 -2.42
C ALA A 96 4.10 -12.68 -2.15
N LEU A 97 4.29 -13.29 -0.97
CA LEU A 97 5.52 -14.01 -0.64
C LEU A 97 5.78 -15.17 -1.61
N LYS A 98 4.77 -16.00 -1.91
CA LYS A 98 4.93 -17.12 -2.85
C LYS A 98 5.31 -16.66 -4.26
N LYS A 99 4.73 -15.55 -4.72
CA LYS A 99 5.08 -14.95 -6.01
C LYS A 99 6.50 -14.42 -6.01
N LEU A 100 6.91 -13.69 -4.97
CA LEU A 100 8.28 -13.19 -4.81
C LEU A 100 9.31 -14.31 -4.68
N GLN A 101 8.95 -15.43 -4.05
CA GLN A 101 9.77 -16.65 -4.04
C GLN A 101 9.90 -17.27 -5.43
N GLY A 102 8.81 -17.32 -6.20
CA GLY A 102 8.81 -17.80 -7.58
C GLY A 102 9.70 -16.94 -8.51
N LEU A 103 9.86 -15.65 -8.18
CA LEU A 103 10.76 -14.72 -8.86
C LEU A 103 12.20 -14.76 -8.34
N GLY A 104 12.53 -15.57 -7.32
CA GLY A 104 13.89 -15.67 -6.77
C GLY A 104 14.34 -14.51 -5.88
N VAL A 105 13.51 -13.48 -5.70
CA VAL A 105 13.86 -12.27 -4.94
C VAL A 105 13.62 -12.38 -3.43
N VAL A 106 12.86 -13.40 -3.01
CA VAL A 106 12.63 -13.73 -1.59
C VAL A 106 12.91 -15.21 -1.36
N ALA A 107 13.59 -15.52 -0.26
CA ALA A 107 13.78 -16.88 0.22
C ALA A 107 12.95 -17.13 1.48
N SER A 108 12.57 -18.38 1.69
CA SER A 108 12.00 -18.83 2.96
C SER A 108 12.93 -19.81 3.65
N GLN A 109 13.09 -19.68 4.96
CA GLN A 109 13.84 -20.63 5.78
C GLN A 109 12.89 -21.28 6.79
N LYS A 110 13.01 -22.61 6.92
CA LYS A 110 12.29 -23.36 7.96
C LYS A 110 13.18 -23.47 9.19
N ASN A 111 12.73 -22.95 10.32
CA ASN A 111 13.39 -23.09 11.61
C ASN A 111 12.45 -23.84 12.57
N GLY A 112 12.65 -25.15 12.68
CA GLY A 112 11.75 -26.03 13.44
C GLY A 112 10.32 -26.02 12.88
N LYS A 113 9.39 -25.44 13.63
CA LYS A 113 7.97 -25.29 13.23
C LYS A 113 7.66 -23.96 12.55
N GLU A 114 8.56 -23.00 12.60
CA GLU A 114 8.35 -21.67 12.02
C GLU A 114 8.96 -21.56 10.62
N VAL A 115 8.33 -20.73 9.78
CA VAL A 115 8.84 -20.33 8.46
C VAL A 115 9.09 -18.83 8.50
N THR A 116 10.32 -18.44 8.18
CA THR A 116 10.73 -17.06 8.04
C THR A 116 10.99 -16.71 6.57
N TYR A 117 10.89 -15.43 6.25
CA TYR A 117 11.11 -14.88 4.92
C TYR A 117 12.16 -13.76 4.98
N ALA A 118 13.05 -13.76 3.98
CA ALA A 118 14.07 -12.74 3.81
C ALA A 118 14.31 -12.46 2.32
N ALA A 119 14.75 -11.24 1.99
CA ALA A 119 15.17 -10.93 0.63
C ALA A 119 16.45 -11.71 0.28
N THR A 120 16.53 -12.20 -0.96
CA THR A 120 17.77 -12.75 -1.51
C THR A 120 18.74 -11.63 -1.89
N GLU A 121 19.95 -11.98 -2.35
CA GLU A 121 20.89 -10.99 -2.88
C GLU A 121 20.31 -10.29 -4.13
N GLU A 122 19.67 -11.06 -5.02
CA GLU A 122 18.96 -10.52 -6.18
C GLU A 122 17.82 -9.60 -5.77
N GLY A 123 17.00 -10.01 -4.79
CA GLY A 123 15.93 -9.17 -4.27
C GLY A 123 16.44 -7.86 -3.67
N ARG A 124 17.57 -7.90 -2.95
CA ARG A 124 18.25 -6.68 -2.45
C ARG A 124 18.69 -5.78 -3.60
N ALA A 125 19.28 -6.32 -4.65
CA ALA A 125 19.76 -5.55 -5.80
C ALA A 125 18.65 -4.75 -6.51
N HIS A 126 17.40 -5.24 -6.50
CA HIS A 126 16.26 -4.51 -7.07
C HIS A 126 15.74 -3.35 -6.21
N VAL A 127 16.04 -3.34 -4.90
CA VAL A 127 15.45 -2.37 -3.95
C VAL A 127 16.47 -1.55 -3.18
N GLN A 128 17.76 -1.81 -3.38
CA GLN A 128 18.87 -1.05 -2.83
C GLN A 128 19.55 -0.22 -3.93
N ARG A 129 20.11 0.91 -3.52
CA ARG A 129 21.05 1.72 -4.32
C ARG A 129 22.34 1.83 -3.56
#